data_AF-A0A6G3TUT6-F1
#
_entry.id   AF-A0A6G3TUT6-F1
#
_cell.length_a   1.000
_cell.length_b   1.000
_cell.length_c   1.000
_cell.angle_alpha   90.00
_cell.angle_beta   90.00
_cell.angle_gamma   90.00
#
_symmetry.space_group_name_H-M   'P 1'
#
loop_
_entity.id
_entity.type
_entity.pdbx_description
1 polymer ?
#
loop_
_entity_poly.entity_id
_entity_poly.type
_entity_poly.pdbx_seq_one_letter_code
_entity_poly.pdbx_strand_id
1 'polypeptide(L)'
;MLWPNILEAVKNRRRFTWILLSQNAQVTGFDGTTLQIGFVNAGARDNFLSSGSEDVLRQALGEQFGVQWKIEAVVDPSGGGGAAPAPSG
;
A
#
# COMPACT_ATOMS: atom_id res chain seq x y z
N MET A 1 13.30 4.56 -9.82
CA MET A 1 12.48 4.36 -8.61
C MET A 1 11.50 3.23 -8.89
N LEU A 2 11.37 2.23 -8.01
CA LEU A 2 10.59 1.01 -8.25
C LEU A 2 9.06 1.23 -8.16
N TRP A 3 8.63 2.11 -7.25
CA TRP A 3 7.22 2.39 -6.99
C TRP A 3 6.39 2.86 -8.21
N PRO A 4 6.83 3.82 -9.04
CA PRO A 4 6.05 4.21 -10.23
C PRO A 4 5.81 3.04 -11.19
N ASN A 5 6.80 2.16 -11.42
CA ASN A 5 6.61 0.97 -12.26
C ASN A 5 5.56 0.01 -11.68
N ILE A 6 5.53 -0.15 -10.35
CA ILE A 6 4.50 -0.94 -9.66
C ILE A 6 3.12 -0.32 -9.87
N LEU A 7 3.01 1.00 -9.70
CA LEU A 7 1.74 1.70 -9.94
C LEU A 7 1.26 1.53 -11.38
N GLU A 8 2.14 1.58 -12.37
CA GLU A 8 1.78 1.33 -13.77
C GLU A 8 1.25 -0.10 -14.00
N ALA A 9 1.90 -1.11 -13.41
CA ALA A 9 1.42 -2.50 -13.48
C ALA A 9 0.03 -2.65 -12.83
N VAL A 10 -0.17 -2.03 -11.66
CA VAL A 10 -1.47 -2.02 -10.98
C VAL A 10 -2.53 -1.27 -11.80
N LYS A 11 -2.18 -0.17 -12.45
CA LYS A 11 -3.09 0.62 -13.29
C LYS A 11 -3.66 -0.21 -14.43
N ASN A 12 -2.82 -1.03 -15.07
CA ASN A 12 -3.24 -1.92 -16.15
C ASN A 12 -4.19 -3.04 -15.67
N ARG A 13 -4.13 -3.40 -14.38
CA ARG A 13 -5.01 -4.40 -13.76
C ARG A 13 -6.32 -3.83 -13.21
N ARG A 14 -6.23 -2.82 -12.34
CA ARG A 14 -7.39 -2.27 -11.63
C ARG A 14 -7.19 -0.80 -11.30
N ARG A 15 -7.92 0.05 -12.04
CA ARG A 15 -7.88 1.50 -11.88
C ARG A 15 -8.20 1.97 -10.46
N PHE A 16 -9.16 1.33 -9.78
CA PHE A 16 -9.49 1.66 -8.38
C PHE A 16 -8.29 1.46 -7.44
N THR A 17 -7.60 0.32 -7.55
CA THR A 17 -6.42 0.02 -6.73
C THR A 17 -5.27 0.98 -7.02
N TRP A 18 -5.06 1.33 -8.30
CA TRP A 18 -4.08 2.34 -8.67
C TRP A 18 -4.38 3.72 -8.08
N ILE A 19 -5.65 4.15 -8.12
CA ILE A 19 -6.09 5.42 -7.49
C ILE A 19 -5.80 5.40 -5.99
N LEU A 20 -6.22 4.33 -5.30
CA LEU A 20 -6.01 4.17 -3.87
C LEU A 20 -4.53 4.26 -3.50
N LEU A 21 -3.68 3.51 -4.20
CA LEU A 21 -2.24 3.47 -3.94
C LEU A 21 -1.53 4.77 -4.32
N SER A 22 -1.82 5.34 -5.49
CA SER A 22 -1.14 6.55 -5.98
C SER A 22 -1.46 7.80 -5.18
N GLN A 23 -2.65 7.87 -4.57
CA GLN A 23 -3.10 9.05 -3.83
C GLN A 23 -2.90 8.92 -2.32
N ASN A 24 -3.01 7.71 -1.77
CA ASN A 24 -3.05 7.51 -0.33
C ASN A 24 -1.91 6.65 0.21
N ALA A 25 -0.99 6.18 -0.63
CA ALA A 25 0.05 5.25 -0.22
C ALA A 25 1.43 5.52 -0.84
N GLN A 26 2.46 5.08 -0.12
CA GLN A 26 3.85 5.14 -0.55
C GLN A 26 4.63 3.93 -0.02
N VAL A 27 5.73 3.57 -0.67
CA VAL A 27 6.64 2.54 -0.15
C VAL A 27 7.43 3.13 1.01
N THR A 28 7.28 2.54 2.19
CA THR A 28 8.02 2.96 3.40
C THR A 28 9.23 2.08 3.68
N GLY A 29 9.25 0.86 3.11
CA GLY A 29 10.36 -0.08 3.30
C GLY A 29 10.27 -1.27 2.35
N PHE A 30 11.43 -1.86 2.05
CA PHE A 30 11.53 -3.11 1.31
C PHE A 30 12.81 -3.86 1.71
N ASP A 31 12.66 -5.10 2.16
CA ASP A 31 13.76 -5.96 2.62
C ASP A 31 14.08 -7.10 1.63
N GLY A 32 13.68 -6.98 0.37
CA GLY A 32 13.91 -8.03 -0.65
C GLY A 32 12.81 -9.11 -0.71
N THR A 33 12.10 -9.34 0.40
CA THR A 33 11.01 -10.33 0.50
C THR A 33 9.66 -9.72 0.89
N THR A 34 9.70 -8.58 1.59
CA THR A 34 8.50 -7.91 2.12
C THR A 34 8.49 -6.46 1.68
N LEU A 35 7.41 -6.05 1.02
CA LEU A 35 7.15 -4.69 0.58
C LEU A 35 6.20 -4.02 1.57
N GLN A 36 6.70 -3.00 2.25
CA GLN A 36 5.95 -2.23 3.22
C GLN A 36 5.34 -0.99 2.55
N ILE A 37 4.02 -0.89 2.63
CA ILE A 37 3.23 0.20 2.08
C ILE A 37 2.67 1.02 3.22
N GLY A 38 3.11 2.27 3.33
CA GLY A 38 2.57 3.25 4.27
C GLY A 38 1.41 4.00 3.68
N PHE A 39 0.28 3.99 4.37
CA PHE A 39 -0.92 4.74 4.03
C PHE A 39 -1.02 6.03 4.85
N VAL A 40 -1.54 7.09 4.25
CA VAL A 40 -1.69 8.41 4.90
C VAL A 40 -2.58 8.38 6.16
N ASN A 41 -3.49 7.42 6.26
CA ASN A 41 -4.32 7.21 7.46
C ASN A 41 -4.86 5.76 7.52
N ALA A 42 -5.44 5.41 8.66
CA ALA A 42 -6.00 4.07 8.90
C ALA A 42 -7.18 3.73 7.97
N GLY A 43 -7.98 4.72 7.55
CA GLY A 43 -9.12 4.50 6.65
C GLY A 43 -8.68 4.08 5.25
N ALA A 44 -7.64 4.71 4.70
CA ALA A 44 -7.07 4.31 3.42
C ALA A 44 -6.44 2.90 3.48
N ARG A 45 -5.75 2.58 4.59
CA ARG A 45 -5.20 1.25 4.84
C ARG A 45 -6.30 0.19 4.92
N ASP A 46 -7.35 0.43 5.70
CA ASP A 46 -8.47 -0.50 5.86
C ASP A 46 -9.19 -0.72 4.52
N ASN A 47 -9.44 0.35 3.76
CA ASN A 47 -10.00 0.24 2.43
C ASN A 47 -9.13 -0.62 1.51
N PHE A 48 -7.80 -0.50 1.57
CA PHE A 48 -6.90 -1.34 0.79
C PHE A 48 -7.01 -2.83 1.14
N LEU A 49 -7.08 -3.15 2.43
CA LEU A 49 -7.18 -4.53 2.92
C LEU A 49 -8.56 -5.14 2.62
N SER A 50 -9.63 -4.39 2.85
CA SER A 50 -11.02 -4.85 2.70
C SER A 50 -11.48 -4.92 1.24
N SER A 51 -10.94 -4.08 0.34
CA SER A 51 -11.36 -4.00 -1.07
C SER A 51 -10.72 -5.03 -2.01
N GLY A 52 -9.91 -5.96 -1.49
CA GLY A 52 -9.13 -6.92 -2.28
C GLY A 52 -7.97 -6.29 -3.06
N SER A 53 -7.61 -5.04 -2.75
CA SER A 53 -6.53 -4.34 -3.44
C SER A 53 -5.14 -4.92 -3.16
N GLU A 54 -4.96 -5.58 -2.02
CA GLU A 54 -3.71 -6.29 -1.70
C GLU A 54 -3.42 -7.41 -2.70
N ASP A 55 -4.41 -8.23 -3.02
CA ASP A 55 -4.27 -9.33 -3.98
C ASP A 55 -3.92 -8.80 -5.38
N VAL A 56 -4.59 -7.72 -5.81
CA VAL A 56 -4.29 -7.06 -7.09
C VAL A 56 -2.84 -6.58 -7.14
N LEU A 57 -2.34 -5.97 -6.06
CA LEU A 57 -0.95 -5.52 -5.95
C LEU A 57 0.01 -6.70 -6.00
N ARG A 58 -0.23 -7.74 -5.19
CA ARG A 58 0.61 -8.94 -5.11
C ARG A 58 0.73 -9.62 -6.48
N GLN A 59 -0.38 -9.80 -7.15
CA GLN A 59 -0.40 -10.42 -8.46
C GLN A 59 0.25 -9.50 -9.54
N ALA A 60 0.09 -8.18 -9.46
CA ALA A 60 0.81 -7.24 -10.34
C ALA A 60 2.32 -7.36 -10.19
N LEU A 61 2.81 -7.57 -8.96
CA LEU A 61 4.22 -7.82 -8.69
C LEU A 61 4.68 -9.16 -9.28
N GLY A 62 3.86 -10.21 -9.13
CA GLY A 62 4.13 -11.52 -9.72
C GLY A 62 4.22 -11.49 -11.23
N GLU A 63 3.30 -10.82 -11.91
CA GLU A 63 3.31 -10.74 -13.37
C GLU A 63 4.45 -9.89 -13.91
N GLN A 64 4.73 -8.74 -13.31
CA GLN A 64 5.71 -7.81 -13.86
C GLN A 64 7.15 -8.13 -13.46
N PHE A 65 7.37 -8.67 -12.26
CA PHE A 65 8.71 -8.91 -11.73
C PHE A 65 9.00 -10.40 -11.50
N GLY A 66 8.03 -11.29 -11.64
CA GLY A 66 8.21 -12.72 -11.36
C GLY A 66 8.40 -13.03 -9.87
N VAL A 67 7.97 -12.14 -8.98
CA VAL A 67 8.21 -12.22 -7.53
C VAL A 67 6.93 -12.45 -6.74
N GLN A 68 7.05 -13.06 -5.56
CA GLN A 68 5.95 -13.23 -4.62
C GLN A 68 6.29 -12.57 -3.29
N TRP A 69 6.41 -11.23 -3.32
CA TRP A 69 6.68 -10.48 -2.11
C TRP A 69 5.48 -10.46 -1.16
N LYS A 70 5.75 -10.52 0.14
CA LYS A 70 4.76 -10.24 1.17
C LYS A 70 4.42 -8.75 1.12
N ILE A 71 3.15 -8.41 1.27
CA ILE A 71 2.70 -7.02 1.40
C ILE A 71 2.41 -6.73 2.87
N GLU A 72 2.98 -5.65 3.40
CA GLU A 72 2.67 -5.17 4.74
C GLU A 72 2.12 -3.75 4.66
N ALA A 73 0.84 -3.60 4.98
CA ALA A 73 0.15 -2.32 4.99
C ALA A 73 0.25 -1.67 6.38
N VAL A 74 0.90 -0.52 6.47
CA VAL A 74 1.04 0.26 7.70
C VAL A 74 0.42 1.64 7.54
N VAL A 75 0.15 2.33 8.65
CA VAL A 75 -0.19 3.76 8.60
C VAL A 75 1.12 4.53 8.75
N ASP A 76 1.43 5.38 7.78
CA ASP A 76 2.60 6.24 7.86
C ASP A 76 2.37 7.33 8.91
N PRO A 77 3.20 7.43 9.96
CA PRO A 77 3.04 8.41 11.02
C PRO A 77 3.27 9.86 10.53
N SER A 78 3.85 10.04 9.34
CA SER A 78 4.12 11.36 8.74
C SER A 78 2.96 11.88 7.87
N GLY A 79 1.98 11.02 7.53
CA GLY A 79 1.00 11.24 6.47
C GLY A 79 -0.29 11.98 6.85
N GLY A 80 -0.54 12.31 8.12
CA GLY A 80 -1.70 13.09 8.50
C GLY A 80 -2.17 12.86 9.93
N GLY A 81 -2.32 13.97 10.66
CA GLY A 81 -2.69 14.07 12.07
C GLY A 81 -3.69 13.03 12.57
N GLY A 82 -3.27 12.33 13.61
CA GLY A 82 -4.08 11.37 14.35
C GLY A 82 -3.34 10.92 15.60
N ALA A 83 -2.83 11.85 16.39
CA ALA A 83 -2.60 11.58 17.80
C ALA A 83 -3.96 11.18 18.38
N ALA A 84 -4.18 9.89 18.61
CA ALA A 84 -5.22 9.48 19.54
C ALA A 84 -4.74 9.94 20.93
N PRO A 85 -5.44 10.86 21.63
CA PRO A 85 -5.15 11.03 23.03
C PRO A 85 -5.53 9.71 23.71
N ALA A 86 -4.56 9.12 24.40
CA ALA A 86 -4.83 8.03 25.32
C ALA A 86 -5.89 8.51 26.34
N PRO A 87 -6.91 7.70 26.68
CA PRO A 87 -7.84 8.08 27.72
C PRO A 87 -7.07 8.09 29.05
N SER A 88 -6.84 9.29 29.58
CA SER A 88 -6.42 9.44 30.97
C SER A 88 -7.66 9.25 31.83
N GLY A 89 -7.57 8.31 32.78
CA GLY A 89 -8.59 8.08 33.80
C GLY A 89 -8.65 9.18 34.85
#